data_AF-A0A9R0U399-F1
#
_entry.id   AF-A0A9R0U399-F1
#
_cell.length_a   1.000
_cell.length_b   1.000
_cell.length_c   1.000
_cell.angle_alpha   90.00
_cell.angle_beta   90.00
_cell.angle_gamma   90.00
#
_symmetry.space_group_name_H-M   'P 1'
#
loop_
_entity.id
_entity.type
_entity.pdbx_description
1 polymer ?
#
loop_
_entity_poly.entity_id
_entity_poly.type
_entity_poly.pdbx_seq_one_letter_code
_entity_poly.pdbx_strand_id
1 'polypeptide(L)'
;MLSNFALEQQLHTARQELSHALYQHDAACRVIARLKKERDESRTLLAQAERQIPISAAGPAPVAAVTNGKRALEDEVGPDGKKIRPGINPVIIDELTECNSVLSAQRKKRQVPPSLAPIDALERYTQISSHPLHKTNKPGILSIDIHHSKDIIATGGIDTNAVLFDRPSGQVLCTLTDHSKKITGLKFVPRDELLITGSADKTVRVWQGNEDGSYGCRHTMRDHGAEVSLH
;
A
#
# COMPACT_ATOMS: atom_id res chain seq x y z
N MET A 1 43.77 -20.01 -45.33
CA MET A 1 44.42 -18.94 -44.53
C MET A 1 43.68 -17.61 -44.69
N LEU A 2 43.49 -17.09 -45.91
CA LEU A 2 42.74 -15.84 -46.14
C LEU A 2 41.28 -15.85 -45.66
N SER A 3 40.57 -16.98 -45.81
CA SER A 3 39.17 -17.13 -45.37
C SER A 3 39.01 -17.08 -43.86
N ASN A 4 40.01 -17.53 -43.10
CA ASN A 4 39.98 -17.53 -41.65
C ASN A 4 40.18 -16.09 -41.12
N PHE A 5 41.13 -15.36 -41.71
CA PHE A 5 41.34 -13.94 -41.41
C PHE A 5 40.11 -13.08 -41.72
N ALA A 6 39.45 -13.31 -42.85
CA ALA A 6 38.22 -12.59 -43.20
C ALA A 6 37.09 -12.88 -42.20
N LEU A 7 36.98 -14.13 -41.73
CA LEU A 7 35.98 -14.52 -40.73
C LEU A 7 36.29 -13.90 -39.36
N GLU A 8 37.55 -13.87 -38.93
CA GLU A 8 37.99 -13.20 -37.69
C GLU A 8 37.72 -11.69 -37.75
N GLN A 9 37.98 -11.05 -38.90
CA GLN A 9 37.67 -9.64 -39.10
C GLN A 9 36.16 -9.37 -38.99
N GLN A 10 35.32 -10.17 -39.65
CA GLN A 10 33.86 -10.06 -39.56
C GLN A 10 33.36 -10.26 -38.13
N LEU A 11 33.91 -11.23 -37.39
CA LEU A 11 33.57 -11.45 -35.99
C LEU A 11 33.92 -10.23 -35.13
N HIS A 12 35.11 -9.66 -35.33
CA HIS A 12 35.53 -8.46 -34.61
C HIS A 12 34.62 -7.27 -34.89
N THR A 13 34.24 -7.04 -36.16
CA THR A 13 33.31 -5.97 -36.55
C THR A 13 31.93 -6.19 -35.92
N ALA A 14 31.36 -7.39 -36.06
CA ALA A 14 30.05 -7.71 -35.48
C ALA A 14 30.03 -7.53 -33.96
N ARG A 15 31.12 -7.89 -33.27
CA ARG A 15 31.26 -7.68 -31.82
C ARG A 15 31.27 -6.20 -31.45
N GLN A 16 31.94 -5.36 -32.24
CA GLN A 16 32.00 -3.91 -32.02
C GLN A 16 30.65 -3.23 -32.30
N GLU A 17 29.93 -3.67 -33.32
CA GLU A 17 28.57 -3.19 -33.62
C GLU A 17 27.60 -3.57 -32.50
N LEU A 18 27.67 -4.81 -32.01
CA LEU A 18 26.84 -5.29 -30.91
C LEU A 18 27.12 -4.52 -29.61
N SER A 19 28.38 -4.27 -29.27
CA SER A 19 28.71 -3.50 -28.06
C SER A 19 28.21 -2.06 -28.14
N HIS A 20 28.32 -1.43 -29.31
CA HIS A 20 27.78 -0.09 -29.54
C HIS A 20 26.24 -0.05 -29.46
N ALA A 21 25.56 -1.03 -30.06
CA ALA A 21 24.10 -1.14 -29.99
C ALA A 21 23.59 -1.33 -28.55
N LEU A 22 24.27 -2.15 -27.75
CA LEU A 22 23.93 -2.33 -26.33
C LEU A 22 24.10 -1.04 -25.52
N TYR A 23 25.16 -0.27 -25.79
CA TYR A 23 25.37 1.03 -25.15
C TYR A 23 24.26 2.04 -25.50
N GLN A 24 23.89 2.11 -26.78
CA GLN A 24 22.77 2.95 -27.24
C GLN A 24 21.44 2.52 -26.63
N HIS A 25 21.21 1.22 -26.46
CA HIS A 25 20.01 0.70 -25.81
C HIS A 25 19.91 1.14 -24.34
N ASP A 26 20.99 1.02 -23.57
CA ASP A 26 21.00 1.51 -22.18
C ASP A 26 20.78 3.02 -22.11
N ALA A 27 21.41 3.79 -23.00
CA ALA A 27 21.20 5.23 -23.11
C ALA A 27 19.72 5.57 -23.42
N ALA A 28 19.09 4.86 -24.36
CA ALA A 28 17.68 5.04 -24.70
C ALA A 28 16.75 4.69 -23.52
N CYS A 29 17.04 3.63 -22.77
CA CYS A 29 16.30 3.26 -21.57
C CYS A 29 16.33 4.36 -20.50
N ARG A 30 17.49 5.03 -20.32
CA ARG A 30 17.60 6.18 -19.40
C ARG A 30 16.76 7.38 -19.86
N VAL A 31 16.71 7.65 -21.16
CA VAL A 31 15.85 8.71 -21.73
C VAL A 31 14.36 8.41 -21.49
N ILE A 32 13.94 7.16 -21.73
CA ILE A 32 12.55 6.73 -21.47
C ILE A 32 12.20 6.88 -19.99
N ALA A 33 13.10 6.52 -19.08
CA ALA A 33 12.88 6.69 -17.64
C ALA A 33 12.69 8.17 -17.26
N ARG A 34 13.51 9.07 -17.82
CA ARG A 34 13.38 10.53 -17.61
C ARG A 34 12.03 11.06 -18.13
N LEU A 35 11.68 10.72 -19.39
CA LEU A 35 10.42 11.17 -20.00
C LEU A 35 9.18 10.63 -19.28
N LYS A 36 9.24 9.42 -18.73
CA LYS A 36 8.15 8.88 -17.89
C LYS A 36 7.97 9.72 -16.63
N LYS A 37 9.07 10.07 -15.95
CA LYS A 37 9.03 10.91 -14.75
C LYS A 37 8.45 12.29 -15.04
N GLU A 38 8.92 12.97 -16.09
CA GLU A 38 8.43 14.30 -16.49
C GLU A 38 6.93 14.29 -16.85
N ARG A 39 6.48 13.23 -17.54
CA ARG A 39 5.06 13.03 -17.87
C ARG A 39 4.21 12.83 -16.62
N ASP A 40 4.67 12.02 -15.68
CA ASP A 40 3.94 11.75 -14.43
C ASP A 40 3.86 13.00 -13.54
N GLU A 41 4.95 13.78 -13.46
CA GLU A 41 4.97 15.09 -12.81
C GLU A 41 3.97 16.06 -13.48
N SER A 42 3.94 16.13 -14.81
CA SER A 42 3.00 16.98 -15.55
C SER A 42 1.54 16.58 -15.30
N ARG A 43 1.25 15.27 -15.25
CA ARG A 43 -0.10 14.74 -14.96
C ARG A 43 -0.55 15.05 -13.54
N THR A 44 0.35 14.97 -12.56
CA THR A 44 0.01 15.29 -11.17
C THR A 44 -0.26 16.79 -11.00
N LEU A 45 0.51 17.66 -11.65
CA LEU A 45 0.24 19.11 -11.69
C LEU A 45 -1.11 19.43 -12.33
N LEU A 46 -1.45 18.80 -13.46
CA LEU A 46 -2.77 18.97 -14.09
C LEU A 46 -3.90 18.53 -13.16
N ALA A 47 -3.79 17.37 -12.52
CA ALA A 47 -4.79 16.90 -11.57
C ALA A 47 -4.94 17.83 -10.35
N GLN A 48 -3.86 18.49 -9.91
CA GLN A 48 -3.91 19.51 -8.86
C GLN A 48 -4.61 20.78 -9.34
N ALA A 49 -4.32 21.23 -10.56
CA ALA A 49 -4.97 22.40 -11.16
C ALA A 49 -6.47 22.15 -11.37
N GLU A 50 -6.87 20.99 -11.89
CA GLU A 50 -8.27 20.60 -12.05
C GLU A 50 -9.03 20.59 -10.72
N ARG A 51 -8.40 20.16 -9.63
CA ARG A 51 -9.01 20.23 -8.29
C ARG A 51 -9.15 21.65 -7.74
N GLN A 52 -8.32 22.58 -8.22
CA GLN A 52 -8.39 24.00 -7.84
C GLN A 52 -9.41 24.77 -8.68
N ILE A 53 -9.86 24.23 -9.81
CA ILE A 53 -10.98 24.79 -10.58
C ILE A 53 -12.27 24.45 -9.83
N PRO A 54 -13.01 25.44 -9.29
CA PRO A 54 -14.29 25.18 -8.66
C PRO A 54 -15.25 24.64 -9.72
N ILE A 55 -16.01 23.60 -9.39
CA ILE A 55 -17.14 23.12 -10.18
C ILE A 55 -18.20 24.24 -10.22
N SER A 56 -18.07 25.13 -11.19
CA SER A 56 -19.06 26.14 -11.58
C SER A 56 -18.75 26.61 -13.01
N ALA A 57 -18.74 25.68 -13.96
CA ALA A 57 -18.83 26.01 -15.39
C ALA A 57 -19.19 24.77 -16.21
N ALA A 58 -20.42 24.26 -16.05
CA ALA A 58 -21.06 23.43 -17.06
C ALA A 58 -22.51 23.93 -17.26
N GLY A 59 -22.62 25.01 -18.04
CA GLY A 59 -23.85 25.58 -18.57
C GLY A 59 -23.46 26.49 -19.73
N PRO A 60 -24.23 26.53 -20.84
CA PRO A 60 -23.78 27.14 -22.09
C PRO A 60 -23.61 28.65 -21.91
N ALA A 61 -22.63 29.20 -22.64
CA ALA A 61 -22.21 30.60 -22.58
C ALA A 61 -23.37 31.60 -22.62
N PRO A 62 -23.19 32.75 -21.95
CA PRO A 62 -23.15 33.96 -22.74
C PRO A 62 -22.02 34.93 -22.36
N VAL A 63 -21.65 35.66 -23.40
CA VAL A 63 -20.83 36.87 -23.53
C VAL A 63 -20.87 37.88 -22.36
N ALA A 64 -19.66 38.35 -22.03
CA ALA A 64 -19.24 39.72 -21.67
C ALA A 64 -19.96 40.49 -20.55
N ALA A 65 -19.20 40.87 -19.51
CA ALA A 65 -18.91 42.27 -19.20
C ALA A 65 -18.00 42.38 -17.95
N VAL A 66 -16.89 43.09 -18.12
CA VAL A 66 -16.00 43.54 -17.06
C VAL A 66 -16.61 44.79 -16.43
N THR A 67 -16.85 44.81 -15.11
CA THR A 67 -16.97 46.06 -14.36
C THR A 67 -16.40 45.94 -12.95
N ASN A 68 -15.43 46.82 -12.68
CA ASN A 68 -14.85 47.14 -11.37
C ASN A 68 -15.92 47.45 -10.31
N GLY A 69 -15.70 46.94 -9.10
CA GLY A 69 -16.49 47.27 -7.92
C GLY A 69 -15.65 47.23 -6.65
N LYS A 70 -14.90 48.31 -6.42
CA LYS A 70 -14.30 48.68 -5.12
C LYS A 70 -15.37 48.52 -4.02
N ARG A 71 -15.18 47.62 -3.06
CA ARG A 71 -15.94 47.62 -1.80
C ARG A 71 -15.00 47.98 -0.66
N ALA A 72 -15.26 49.16 -0.10
CA ALA A 72 -14.63 49.69 1.09
C ALA A 72 -14.90 48.75 2.27
N LEU A 73 -13.86 48.50 3.06
CA LEU A 73 -13.94 47.96 4.40
C LEU A 73 -14.32 49.11 5.33
N GLU A 74 -15.47 49.01 5.99
CA GLU A 74 -15.80 49.84 7.14
C GLU A 74 -15.18 49.16 8.37
N ASP A 75 -14.03 49.68 8.80
CA ASP A 75 -13.38 49.31 10.06
C ASP A 75 -13.90 50.25 11.17
N GLU A 76 -14.75 49.73 12.07
CA GLU A 76 -15.09 50.44 13.30
C GLU A 76 -13.96 50.29 14.34
N VAL A 77 -13.48 51.43 14.83
CA VAL A 77 -12.35 51.56 15.76
C VAL A 77 -12.87 51.70 17.20
N GLY A 78 -12.53 50.74 18.06
CA GLY A 78 -12.67 50.85 19.51
C GLY A 78 -11.42 51.50 20.17
N PRO A 79 -11.55 52.05 21.39
CA PRO A 79 -10.63 53.05 21.93
C PRO A 79 -9.43 52.43 22.65
N ASP A 80 -8.64 51.56 21.98
CA ASP A 80 -7.35 51.10 22.54
C ASP A 80 -6.38 50.41 21.53
N GLY A 81 -6.34 50.87 20.28
CA GLY A 81 -5.15 50.81 19.41
C GLY A 81 -4.49 49.44 19.10
N LYS A 82 -5.04 48.30 19.50
CA LYS A 82 -4.49 46.96 19.21
C LYS A 82 -5.45 46.18 18.31
N LYS A 83 -4.92 45.64 17.21
CA LYS A 83 -5.63 44.77 16.25
C LYS A 83 -6.05 43.47 16.94
N ILE A 84 -7.26 43.46 17.51
CA ILE A 84 -7.90 42.24 18.00
C ILE A 84 -8.53 41.60 16.77
N ARG A 85 -7.97 40.47 16.31
CA ARG A 85 -8.71 39.57 15.42
C ARG A 85 -9.99 39.20 16.17
N PRO A 86 -11.19 39.34 15.59
CA PRO A 86 -12.41 38.90 16.27
C PRO A 86 -12.30 37.38 16.44
N GLY A 87 -11.83 36.96 17.63
CA GLY A 87 -12.00 35.60 18.09
C GLY A 87 -13.51 35.30 18.08
N ILE A 88 -13.85 34.03 17.86
CA ILE A 88 -15.26 33.59 17.85
C ILE A 88 -15.97 34.23 19.05
N ASN A 89 -17.03 34.98 18.74
CA ASN A 89 -17.85 35.68 19.72
C ASN A 89 -18.35 34.66 20.78
N PRO A 90 -18.29 34.94 22.08
CA PRO A 90 -18.77 34.03 23.12
C PRO A 90 -20.19 33.52 22.87
N VAL A 91 -21.06 34.36 22.28
CA VAL A 91 -22.42 33.98 21.87
C VAL A 91 -22.41 32.84 20.85
N ILE A 92 -21.50 32.87 19.88
CA ILE A 92 -21.37 31.82 18.86
C ILE A 92 -20.83 30.53 19.49
N ILE A 93 -19.96 30.61 20.51
CA ILE A 93 -19.49 29.42 21.25
C ILE A 93 -20.65 28.78 21.99
N ASP A 94 -21.47 29.59 22.65
CA ASP A 94 -22.65 29.11 23.39
C ASP A 94 -23.66 28.46 22.42
N GLU A 95 -23.95 29.08 21.28
CA GLU A 95 -24.77 28.49 20.22
C GLU A 95 -24.17 27.19 19.64
N LEU A 96 -22.84 27.13 19.45
CA LEU A 96 -22.18 25.93 18.94
C LEU A 96 -22.24 24.78 19.95
N THR A 97 -22.08 25.09 21.24
CA THR A 97 -22.13 24.10 22.32
C THR A 97 -23.56 23.61 22.55
N GLU A 98 -24.55 24.49 22.46
CA GLU A 98 -25.97 24.14 22.51
C GLU A 98 -26.35 23.27 21.31
N CYS A 99 -25.99 23.65 20.08
CA CYS A 99 -26.19 22.83 18.88
C CYS A 99 -25.51 21.46 19.00
N ASN A 100 -24.27 21.41 19.50
CA ASN A 100 -23.56 20.15 19.72
C ASN A 100 -24.25 19.29 20.80
N SER A 101 -24.80 19.89 21.84
CA SER A 101 -25.54 19.18 22.88
C SER A 101 -26.82 18.53 22.33
N VAL A 102 -27.57 19.27 21.50
CA VAL A 102 -28.80 18.78 20.84
C VAL A 102 -28.47 17.67 19.85
N LEU A 103 -27.46 17.85 19.01
CA LEU A 103 -27.01 16.84 18.04
C LEU A 103 -26.45 15.59 18.74
N SER A 104 -25.75 15.75 19.87
CA SER A 104 -25.23 14.64 20.67
C SER A 104 -26.32 13.89 21.43
N ALA A 105 -27.41 14.56 21.85
CA ALA A 105 -28.58 13.91 22.42
C ALA A 105 -29.36 13.10 21.37
N GLN A 106 -29.39 13.57 20.11
CA GLN A 106 -29.99 12.84 18.98
C GLN A 106 -29.11 11.68 18.47
N ARG A 107 -27.80 11.68 18.78
CA ARG A 107 -26.95 10.51 18.58
C ARG A 107 -27.38 9.43 19.57
N LYS A 108 -28.26 8.53 19.13
CA LYS A 108 -28.41 7.21 19.77
C LYS A 108 -27.01 6.65 20.00
N LYS A 109 -26.60 6.49 21.27
CA LYS A 109 -25.34 5.83 21.64
C LYS A 109 -25.19 4.63 20.73
N ARG A 110 -24.14 4.62 19.90
CA ARG A 110 -23.85 3.53 18.96
C ARG A 110 -24.00 2.25 19.76
N GLN A 111 -25.00 1.43 19.43
CA GLN A 111 -25.20 0.17 20.14
C GLN A 111 -23.96 -0.65 19.85
N VAL A 112 -23.11 -0.77 20.86
CA VAL A 112 -21.92 -1.59 20.77
C VAL A 112 -22.45 -3.00 20.54
N PRO A 113 -22.08 -3.66 19.43
CA PRO A 113 -22.58 -4.99 19.15
C PRO A 113 -22.24 -5.90 20.34
N PRO A 114 -23.15 -6.79 20.76
CA PRO A 114 -22.93 -7.68 21.91
C PRO A 114 -21.76 -8.67 21.69
N SER A 115 -21.21 -8.74 20.47
CA SER A 115 -20.02 -9.50 20.14
C SER A 115 -18.70 -8.78 20.45
N LEU A 116 -18.71 -7.51 20.83
CA LEU A 116 -17.49 -6.79 21.17
C LEU A 116 -16.99 -7.28 22.53
N ALA A 117 -15.74 -7.76 22.58
CA ALA A 117 -15.14 -8.22 23.83
C ALA A 117 -15.10 -7.07 24.86
N PRO A 118 -15.61 -7.28 26.09
CA PRO A 118 -15.52 -6.28 27.16
C PRO A 118 -14.06 -6.05 27.53
N ILE A 119 -13.74 -4.85 28.05
CA ILE A 119 -12.39 -4.44 28.43
C ILE A 119 -11.81 -5.42 29.47
N ASP A 120 -12.62 -5.89 30.41
CA ASP A 120 -12.24 -6.90 31.41
C ASP A 120 -11.81 -8.25 30.79
N ALA A 121 -12.30 -8.60 29.60
CA ALA A 121 -11.86 -9.80 28.90
C ALA A 121 -10.50 -9.58 28.23
N LEU A 122 -10.22 -8.36 27.75
CA LEU A 122 -8.92 -7.98 27.17
C LEU A 122 -7.79 -8.05 28.20
N GLU A 123 -8.06 -7.67 29.45
CA GLU A 123 -7.09 -7.74 30.55
C GLU A 123 -6.67 -9.18 30.92
N ARG A 124 -7.49 -10.18 30.58
CA ARG A 124 -7.20 -11.60 30.86
C ARG A 124 -6.26 -12.23 29.84
N TYR A 125 -6.06 -11.60 28.67
CA TYR A 125 -5.14 -12.14 27.67
C TYR A 125 -3.70 -11.88 28.12
N THR A 126 -2.99 -12.97 28.42
CA THR A 126 -1.56 -12.94 28.71
C THR A 126 -0.78 -13.56 27.56
N GLN A 127 0.42 -13.05 27.32
CA GLN A 127 1.32 -13.62 26.33
C GLN A 127 1.85 -14.96 26.86
N ILE A 128 1.44 -16.05 26.24
CA ILE A 128 1.89 -17.41 26.61
C ILE A 128 3.31 -17.65 26.08
N SER A 129 3.60 -17.21 24.86
CA SER A 129 4.92 -17.39 24.24
C SER A 129 5.17 -16.31 23.17
N SER A 130 6.45 -16.07 22.86
CA SER A 130 6.87 -15.20 21.76
C SER A 130 8.06 -15.82 21.05
N HIS A 131 7.97 -15.91 19.73
CA HIS A 131 8.96 -16.56 18.88
C HIS A 131 9.37 -15.60 17.75
N PRO A 132 10.66 -15.27 17.61
CA PRO A 132 11.15 -14.46 16.50
C PRO A 132 11.24 -15.31 15.23
N LEU A 133 10.17 -15.31 14.43
CA LEU A 133 10.06 -16.16 13.22
C LEU A 133 10.65 -15.51 11.96
N HIS A 134 10.67 -14.18 11.89
CA HIS A 134 11.12 -13.43 10.72
C HIS A 134 12.44 -12.70 10.97
N LYS A 135 13.15 -12.34 9.90
CA LYS A 135 14.43 -11.63 9.98
C LYS A 135 14.31 -10.33 10.79
N THR A 136 15.14 -10.18 11.81
CA THR A 136 15.18 -9.00 12.70
C THR A 136 15.52 -7.69 11.98
N ASN A 137 16.25 -7.77 10.86
CA ASN A 137 16.63 -6.61 10.06
C ASN A 137 15.44 -5.95 9.30
N LYS A 138 14.32 -6.66 9.12
CA LYS A 138 13.12 -6.13 8.46
C LYS A 138 11.87 -6.54 9.25
N PRO A 139 11.58 -5.88 10.38
CA PRO A 139 10.46 -6.26 11.22
C PRO A 139 9.14 -5.95 10.51
N GLY A 140 8.25 -6.94 10.46
CA GLY A 140 6.89 -6.77 9.99
C GLY A 140 6.26 -8.08 9.54
N ILE A 141 5.32 -8.58 10.34
CA ILE A 141 4.41 -9.64 9.95
C ILE A 141 3.18 -8.96 9.34
N LEU A 142 2.90 -9.26 8.09
CA LEU A 142 1.82 -8.64 7.32
C LEU A 142 0.54 -9.47 7.34
N SER A 143 0.68 -10.79 7.51
CA SER A 143 -0.45 -11.71 7.52
C SER A 143 -0.17 -12.91 8.40
N ILE A 144 -1.23 -13.46 8.96
CA ILE A 144 -1.25 -14.67 9.77
C ILE A 144 -2.50 -15.47 9.43
N ASP A 145 -2.37 -16.79 9.37
CA ASP A 145 -3.53 -17.68 9.26
C ASP A 145 -3.29 -18.98 10.05
N ILE A 146 -4.38 -19.61 10.47
CA ILE A 146 -4.37 -20.78 11.36
C ILE A 146 -5.09 -21.94 10.70
N HIS A 147 -4.37 -23.05 10.53
CA HIS A 147 -4.95 -24.32 10.14
C HIS A 147 -5.44 -25.09 11.36
N HIS A 148 -6.74 -24.98 11.65
CA HIS A 148 -7.36 -25.51 12.86
C HIS A 148 -7.28 -27.04 13.02
N SER A 149 -7.21 -27.81 11.92
CA SER A 149 -7.18 -29.28 12.02
C SER A 149 -5.80 -29.85 12.34
N LYS A 150 -4.72 -29.16 11.96
CA LYS A 150 -3.34 -29.61 12.20
C LYS A 150 -2.62 -28.74 13.24
N ASP A 151 -3.31 -27.73 13.78
CA ASP A 151 -2.74 -26.74 14.69
C ASP A 151 -1.47 -26.05 14.15
N ILE A 152 -1.42 -25.83 12.84
CA ILE A 152 -0.31 -25.14 12.17
C ILE A 152 -0.67 -23.67 12.03
N ILE A 153 0.28 -22.80 12.32
CA ILE A 153 0.16 -21.37 12.10
C ILE A 153 1.13 -20.98 10.98
N ALA A 154 0.64 -20.19 10.02
CA ALA A 154 1.47 -19.61 8.98
C ALA A 154 1.55 -18.10 9.15
N THR A 155 2.76 -17.55 9.05
CA THR A 155 3.02 -16.10 9.13
C THR A 155 3.75 -15.63 7.89
N GLY A 156 3.32 -14.49 7.34
CA GLY A 156 3.93 -13.87 6.16
C GLY A 156 4.62 -12.56 6.52
N GLY A 157 5.89 -12.44 6.16
CA GLY A 157 6.72 -11.29 6.52
C GLY A 157 7.03 -10.32 5.39
N ILE A 158 7.48 -9.12 5.79
CA ILE A 158 8.19 -8.17 4.92
C ILE A 158 9.52 -8.75 4.42
N ASP A 159 10.08 -9.72 5.15
CA ASP A 159 11.35 -10.40 4.86
C ASP A 159 11.28 -11.40 3.71
N THR A 160 10.15 -11.41 2.97
CA THR A 160 9.81 -12.26 1.81
C THR A 160 9.59 -13.73 2.13
N ASN A 161 9.63 -14.11 3.41
CA ASN A 161 9.47 -15.48 3.86
C ASN A 161 8.06 -15.70 4.41
N ALA A 162 7.47 -16.85 4.07
CA ALA A 162 6.37 -17.39 4.86
C ALA A 162 6.93 -18.46 5.78
N VAL A 163 6.62 -18.36 7.08
CA VAL A 163 7.09 -19.30 8.08
C VAL A 163 5.89 -20.08 8.59
N LEU A 164 5.99 -21.40 8.57
CA LEU A 164 5.00 -22.30 9.13
C LEU A 164 5.57 -22.88 10.41
N PHE A 165 4.80 -22.81 11.48
CA PHE A 165 5.19 -23.38 12.76
C PHE A 165 4.03 -24.14 13.38
N ASP A 166 4.39 -25.18 14.11
CA ASP A 166 3.46 -26.02 14.84
C ASP A 166 3.11 -25.36 16.17
N ARG A 167 1.82 -25.16 16.45
CA ARG A 167 1.33 -24.50 17.67
C ARG A 167 1.67 -25.28 18.95
N PRO A 168 1.42 -26.61 19.06
CA PRO A 168 1.73 -27.37 20.27
C PRO A 168 3.23 -27.50 20.55
N SER A 169 4.07 -27.76 19.54
CA SER A 169 5.52 -27.90 19.79
C SER A 169 6.26 -26.56 19.80
N GLY A 170 5.68 -25.50 19.22
CA GLY A 170 6.34 -24.20 19.03
C GLY A 170 7.48 -24.24 18.01
N GLN A 171 7.65 -25.35 17.30
CA GLN A 171 8.75 -25.55 16.36
C GLN A 171 8.40 -25.04 14.97
N VAL A 172 9.39 -24.48 14.29
CA VAL A 172 9.28 -24.10 12.87
C VAL A 172 9.30 -25.36 12.03
N LEU A 173 8.19 -25.62 11.33
CA LEU A 173 8.05 -26.75 10.41
C LEU A 173 8.79 -26.46 9.11
N CYS A 174 8.54 -25.29 8.53
CA CYS A 174 9.07 -24.95 7.22
C CYS A 174 9.17 -23.43 7.04
N THR A 175 10.19 -23.00 6.29
CA THR A 175 10.34 -21.61 5.84
C THR A 175 10.30 -21.57 4.32
N LEU A 176 9.30 -20.90 3.77
CA LEU A 176 9.05 -20.75 2.35
C LEU A 176 9.73 -19.48 1.86
N THR A 177 10.87 -19.63 1.19
CA THR A 177 11.76 -18.53 0.78
C THR A 177 11.64 -18.14 -0.70
N ASP A 178 10.64 -18.70 -1.38
CA ASP A 178 10.49 -18.62 -2.83
C ASP A 178 10.00 -17.27 -3.36
N HIS A 179 9.39 -16.44 -2.52
CA HIS A 179 8.90 -15.13 -2.93
C HIS A 179 10.03 -14.12 -3.05
N SER A 180 9.96 -13.28 -4.09
CA SER A 180 11.00 -12.26 -4.32
C SER A 180 10.70 -10.92 -3.64
N LYS A 181 9.49 -10.76 -3.10
CA LYS A 181 9.03 -9.57 -2.36
C LYS A 181 8.15 -9.97 -1.17
N LYS A 182 7.82 -8.97 -0.35
CA LYS A 182 6.99 -9.10 0.86
C LYS A 182 5.70 -9.89 0.57
N ILE A 183 5.34 -10.76 1.49
CA ILE A 183 4.10 -11.53 1.41
C ILE A 183 2.98 -10.67 1.98
N THR A 184 2.02 -10.35 1.13
CA THR A 184 0.91 -9.44 1.41
C THR A 184 -0.31 -10.17 1.96
N GLY A 185 -0.40 -11.49 1.76
CA GLY A 185 -1.44 -12.31 2.35
C GLY A 185 -1.12 -13.80 2.31
N LEU A 186 -1.74 -14.53 3.22
CA LEU A 186 -1.66 -15.99 3.36
C LEU A 186 -3.06 -16.53 3.66
N LYS A 187 -3.38 -17.71 3.12
CA LYS A 187 -4.63 -18.40 3.42
C LYS A 187 -4.48 -19.91 3.30
N PHE A 188 -4.88 -20.63 4.34
CA PHE A 188 -5.04 -22.06 4.32
C PHE A 188 -6.36 -22.45 3.67
N VAL A 189 -6.30 -23.51 2.87
CA VAL A 189 -7.46 -24.20 2.31
C VAL A 189 -7.56 -25.56 3.03
N PRO A 190 -8.45 -25.68 4.04
CA PRO A 190 -8.48 -26.86 4.91
C PRO A 190 -8.84 -28.17 4.19
N ARG A 191 -9.58 -28.07 3.06
CA ARG A 191 -10.08 -29.24 2.33
C ARG A 191 -8.97 -30.03 1.64
N ASP A 192 -8.02 -29.32 1.05
CA ASP A 192 -6.98 -29.89 0.18
C ASP A 192 -5.58 -29.77 0.81
N GLU A 193 -5.50 -29.30 2.06
CA GLU A 193 -4.25 -29.05 2.79
C GLU A 193 -3.28 -28.13 2.04
N LEU A 194 -3.85 -27.18 1.28
CA LEU A 194 -3.08 -26.22 0.51
C LEU A 194 -2.91 -24.93 1.30
N LEU A 195 -1.75 -24.31 1.14
CA LEU A 195 -1.49 -22.95 1.60
C LEU A 195 -1.31 -22.06 0.37
N ILE A 196 -2.05 -20.97 0.31
CA ILE A 196 -1.96 -19.97 -0.75
C ILE A 196 -1.25 -18.75 -0.19
N THR A 197 -0.18 -18.33 -0.86
CA THR A 197 0.55 -17.10 -0.53
C THR A 197 0.41 -16.09 -1.66
N GLY A 198 0.03 -14.87 -1.31
CA GLY A 198 0.01 -13.72 -2.21
C GLY A 198 1.18 -12.79 -1.88
N SER A 199 1.89 -12.31 -2.89
CA SER A 199 3.04 -11.42 -2.70
C SER A 199 2.96 -10.17 -3.56
N ALA A 200 3.69 -9.15 -3.11
CA ALA A 200 3.96 -7.95 -3.89
C ALA A 200 4.84 -8.21 -5.14
N ASP A 201 5.37 -9.42 -5.30
CA ASP A 201 6.05 -9.88 -6.51
C ASP A 201 5.09 -10.20 -7.68
N LYS A 202 3.79 -9.96 -7.47
CA LYS A 202 2.71 -10.19 -8.43
C LYS A 202 2.48 -11.68 -8.73
N THR A 203 2.99 -12.55 -7.87
CA THR A 203 2.75 -13.98 -7.96
C THR A 203 1.89 -14.46 -6.83
N VAL A 204 1.07 -15.47 -7.13
CA VAL A 204 0.41 -16.29 -6.13
C VAL A 204 1.06 -17.65 -6.19
N ARG A 205 1.51 -18.15 -5.04
CA ARG A 205 2.07 -19.50 -4.94
C ARG A 205 1.12 -20.37 -4.14
N VAL A 206 0.96 -21.60 -4.63
CA VAL A 206 0.17 -22.64 -3.98
C VAL A 206 1.15 -23.67 -3.46
N TRP A 207 1.10 -23.89 -2.16
CA TRP A 207 1.97 -24.77 -1.41
C TRP A 207 1.18 -26.00 -0.97
N GLN A 208 1.77 -27.17 -1.10
CA GLN A 208 1.20 -28.41 -0.61
C GLN A 208 2.13 -29.01 0.44
N GLY A 209 1.56 -29.44 1.56
CA GLY A 209 2.28 -30.21 2.58
C GLY A 209 2.58 -31.62 2.09
N ASN A 210 3.79 -32.09 2.34
CA ASN A 210 4.20 -33.48 2.18
C ASN A 210 4.06 -34.22 3.52
N GLU A 211 4.11 -35.57 3.49
CA GLU A 211 4.04 -36.41 4.70
C GLU A 211 5.14 -36.10 5.73
N ASP A 212 6.29 -35.59 5.26
CA ASP A 212 7.43 -35.20 6.10
C ASP A 212 7.24 -33.85 6.84
N GLY A 213 6.09 -33.19 6.70
CA GLY A 213 5.82 -31.86 7.28
C GLY A 213 6.48 -30.69 6.53
N SER A 214 7.16 -30.97 5.42
CA SER A 214 7.67 -29.95 4.49
C SER A 214 6.56 -29.44 3.58
N TYR A 215 6.66 -28.19 3.13
CA TYR A 215 5.72 -27.59 2.19
C TYR A 215 6.43 -27.26 0.88
N GLY A 216 5.97 -27.85 -0.22
CA GLY A 216 6.52 -27.64 -1.55
C GLY A 216 5.63 -26.72 -2.39
N CYS A 217 6.26 -25.85 -3.20
CA CYS A 217 5.52 -25.01 -4.16
C CYS A 217 5.01 -25.89 -5.31
N ARG A 218 3.69 -26.09 -5.38
CA ARG A 218 3.04 -26.89 -6.42
C ARG A 218 2.76 -26.06 -7.67
N HIS A 219 2.26 -24.83 -7.47
CA HIS A 219 1.90 -23.94 -8.57
C HIS A 219 2.36 -22.51 -8.29
N THR A 220 2.81 -21.82 -9.33
CA THR A 220 3.12 -20.39 -9.31
C THR A 220 2.30 -19.69 -10.39
N MET A 221 1.32 -18.91 -9.97
CA MET A 221 0.48 -18.09 -10.84
C MET A 221 1.17 -16.74 -11.05
N ARG A 222 1.35 -16.34 -12.32
CA ARG A 222 2.09 -15.11 -12.69
C ARG A 222 1.29 -14.12 -13.53
N ASP A 223 0.00 -14.33 -13.66
CA ASP A 223 -0.84 -13.54 -14.56
C ASP A 223 -1.19 -12.15 -14.01
N HIS A 224 -0.87 -11.86 -12.75
CA HIS A 224 -1.25 -10.62 -12.10
C HIS A 224 -0.32 -9.45 -12.47
N GLY A 225 -0.92 -8.31 -12.83
CA GLY A 225 -0.18 -7.08 -13.18
C GLY A 225 0.24 -6.22 -11.98
N ALA A 226 -0.31 -6.49 -10.79
CA ALA A 226 -0.14 -5.71 -9.56
C ALA A 226 0.10 -6.62 -8.34
N GLU A 227 0.31 -6.02 -7.16
CA GLU A 227 0.47 -6.78 -5.92
C GLU A 227 -0.78 -7.58 -5.58
N VAL A 228 -0.60 -8.78 -5.02
CA VAL A 228 -1.73 -9.68 -4.72
C VAL A 228 -1.97 -9.73 -3.22
N SER A 229 -3.06 -9.12 -2.76
CA SER A 229 -3.53 -9.23 -1.38
C SER A 229 -4.57 -10.34 -1.24
N LEU A 230 -4.40 -11.21 -0.25
CA LEU A 230 -5.40 -12.20 0.15
C LEU A 230 -6.12 -11.67 1.39
N HIS A 231 -7.44 -11.78 1.42
CA HIS A 231 -8.31 -11.42 2.55
C HIS A 231 -9.16 -12.63 2.96
#